data_AF-P94204-F1
#
_entry.id   AF-P94204-F1
#
_cell.length_a   1.000
_cell.length_b   1.000
_cell.length_c   1.000
_cell.angle_alpha   90.00
_cell.angle_beta   90.00
_cell.angle_gamma   90.00
#
_symmetry.space_group_name_H-M   'P 1'
#
loop_
_entity.id
_entity.type
_entity.pdbx_description
1 polymer ?
#
loop_
_entity_poly.entity_id
_entity_poly.type
_entity_poly.pdbx_seq_one_letter_code
_entity_poly.pdbx_strand_id
1 'polypeptide(L)'
;MYHSRPIFNVIDSSNIHGRRELKLFLRHVEIAYRSFAQRDLIRAQRSLINSIINIDVPIDPAIDEVVNRFCEVACLQGPAGIPLTIILNDSLMYVYCSFREMRRYAHKRLYDGVSDGSVVISTVPPYTEGIRKETMRSWQNNVGENTSDEIHNVDAYIAFLPTTSLQNPSVSHMKIRCNSFLAPSRVDPFCVEIIAVGKALFEDNGLKKKPKLWGEMALTSLWKRLV
;
A
#
# COMPACT_ATOMS: atom_id res chain seq x y z
N MET A 1 -25.34 4.11 20.51
CA MET A 1 -25.02 4.51 19.12
C MET A 1 -23.76 3.77 18.71
N TYR A 2 -23.78 2.98 17.64
CA TYR A 2 -22.55 2.38 17.11
C TYR A 2 -21.78 3.47 16.38
N HIS A 3 -20.64 3.90 16.93
CA HIS A 3 -19.74 4.81 16.23
C HIS A 3 -19.08 4.05 15.06
N SER A 4 -19.51 4.35 13.84
CA SER A 4 -18.86 3.84 12.63
C SER A 4 -17.77 4.82 12.19
N ARG A 5 -16.51 4.35 12.13
CA ARG A 5 -15.41 5.10 11.52
C ARG A 5 -15.77 5.41 10.05
N PRO A 6 -15.65 6.66 9.59
CA PRO A 6 -15.91 6.99 8.19
C PRO A 6 -14.92 6.26 7.29
N ILE A 7 -15.34 6.00 6.05
CA ILE A 7 -14.56 5.21 5.10
C ILE A 7 -14.29 6.05 3.85
N PHE A 8 -13.02 6.10 3.45
CA PHE A 8 -12.63 6.63 2.15
C PHE A 8 -12.77 5.52 1.09
N ASN A 9 -13.43 5.84 -0.02
CA ASN A 9 -13.54 4.90 -1.13
C ASN A 9 -12.24 4.85 -1.92
N VAL A 10 -11.67 3.65 -2.09
CA VAL A 10 -10.51 3.42 -2.95
C VAL A 10 -10.85 3.85 -4.38
N ILE A 11 -10.02 4.71 -4.97
CA ILE A 11 -10.26 5.22 -6.32
C ILE A 11 -9.40 4.44 -7.32
N ASP A 12 -10.04 3.83 -8.32
CA ASP A 12 -9.38 3.07 -9.38
C ASP A 12 -9.03 3.96 -10.58
N SER A 13 -7.74 4.03 -10.92
CA SER A 13 -7.20 4.80 -12.04
C SER A 13 -6.80 3.93 -13.23
N SER A 14 -7.21 2.66 -13.29
CA SER A 14 -6.77 1.70 -14.31
C SER A 14 -7.11 2.12 -15.75
N ASN A 15 -8.09 3.00 -15.93
CA ASN A 15 -8.49 3.55 -17.23
C ASN A 15 -7.60 4.72 -17.70
N ILE A 16 -6.71 5.23 -16.85
CA ILE A 16 -5.80 6.32 -17.22
C ILE A 16 -4.58 5.74 -17.93
N HIS A 17 -4.24 6.30 -19.09
CA HIS A 17 -3.12 5.84 -19.91
C HIS A 17 -2.00 6.88 -20.03
N GLY A 18 -2.30 8.16 -19.81
CA GLY A 18 -1.33 9.24 -19.89
C GLY A 18 -0.56 9.45 -18.57
N ARG A 19 0.76 9.58 -18.63
CA ARG A 19 1.60 9.84 -17.44
C ARG A 19 1.26 11.16 -16.74
N ARG A 20 1.09 12.24 -17.51
CA ARG A 20 0.71 13.56 -16.99
C ARG A 20 -0.67 13.52 -16.33
N GLU A 21 -1.61 12.82 -16.95
CA GLU A 21 -2.97 12.64 -16.44
C GLU A 21 -2.94 11.84 -15.12
N LEU A 22 -2.21 10.72 -15.08
CA LEU A 22 -2.07 9.90 -13.87
C LEU A 22 -1.43 10.68 -12.72
N LYS A 23 -0.42 11.50 -13.01
CA LYS A 23 0.23 12.39 -12.03
C LYS A 23 -0.76 13.39 -11.42
N LEU A 24 -1.55 14.07 -12.26
CA LEU A 24 -2.55 15.03 -11.79
C LEU A 24 -3.66 14.32 -11.01
N PHE A 25 -4.11 13.18 -11.49
CA PHE A 25 -5.11 12.35 -10.83
C PHE A 25 -4.67 11.94 -9.42
N LEU A 26 -3.49 11.33 -9.27
CA LEU A 26 -2.98 10.91 -7.97
C LEU A 26 -2.80 12.07 -7.00
N ARG A 27 -2.38 13.24 -7.50
CA ARG A 27 -2.32 14.46 -6.69
C ARG A 27 -3.70 14.90 -6.18
N HIS A 28 -4.73 14.83 -7.02
CA HIS A 28 -6.10 15.13 -6.59
C HIS A 28 -6.63 14.12 -5.58
N VAL A 29 -6.35 12.82 -5.78
CA VAL A 29 -6.74 11.78 -4.81
C VAL A 29 -6.04 12.00 -3.46
N GLU A 30 -4.75 12.34 -3.46
CA GLU A 30 -4.02 12.67 -2.24
C GLU A 30 -4.67 13.85 -1.50
N ILE A 31 -4.97 14.95 -2.20
CA ILE A 31 -5.64 16.13 -1.62
C ILE A 31 -7.02 15.77 -1.06
N ALA A 32 -7.80 14.97 -1.80
CA ALA A 32 -9.12 14.53 -1.38
C ALA A 32 -9.04 13.66 -0.11
N TYR A 33 -8.10 12.72 -0.05
CA TYR A 33 -7.89 11.88 1.11
C TYR A 33 -7.43 12.69 2.34
N ARG A 34 -6.51 13.64 2.17
CA ARG A 34 -6.10 14.53 3.26
C ARG A 34 -7.26 15.35 3.80
N SER A 35 -8.10 15.87 2.90
CA SER A 35 -9.30 16.62 3.29
C SER A 35 -10.29 15.75 4.06
N PHE A 36 -10.52 14.52 3.61
CA PHE A 36 -11.34 13.52 4.30
C PHE A 36 -10.77 13.19 5.69
N ALA A 37 -9.46 12.93 5.78
CA ALA A 37 -8.79 12.63 7.03
C ALA A 37 -8.97 13.77 8.05
N GLN A 38 -8.82 15.02 7.60
CA GLN A 38 -8.97 16.19 8.45
C GLN A 38 -10.41 16.48 8.88
N ARG A 39 -11.37 16.36 7.96
CA ARG A 39 -12.76 16.81 8.19
C ARG A 39 -13.65 15.73 8.77
N ASP A 40 -13.48 14.50 8.30
CA ASP A 40 -14.40 13.40 8.59
C ASP A 40 -13.78 12.46 9.64
N LEU A 41 -12.55 12.01 9.40
CA LEU A 41 -11.91 11.02 10.27
C LEU A 41 -11.59 11.59 11.65
N ILE A 42 -10.88 12.72 11.75
CA ILE A 42 -10.59 13.38 13.03
C ILE A 42 -11.89 13.73 13.79
N ARG A 43 -12.92 14.20 13.07
CA ARG A 43 -14.22 14.50 13.68
C ARG A 43 -14.87 13.25 14.28
N ALA A 44 -14.82 12.12 13.58
CA ALA A 44 -15.33 10.86 14.09
C ALA A 44 -14.50 10.34 15.29
N GLN A 45 -13.17 10.51 15.27
CA GLN A 45 -12.28 10.17 16.39
C GLN A 45 -12.66 10.96 17.65
N ARG A 46 -12.85 12.28 17.53
CA ARG A 46 -13.32 13.13 18.64
C ARG A 46 -14.68 12.69 19.17
N SER A 47 -15.61 12.41 18.27
CA SER A 47 -16.94 11.94 18.66
C SER A 47 -16.90 10.62 19.42
N LEU A 48 -16.04 9.69 18.98
CA LEU A 48 -15.83 8.41 19.65
C LEU A 48 -15.29 8.63 21.07
N ILE A 49 -14.24 9.44 21.23
CA ILE A 49 -13.66 9.73 22.54
C ILE A 49 -14.70 10.37 23.48
N ASN A 50 -15.45 11.36 23.01
CA ASN A 50 -16.52 12.00 23.79
C ASN A 50 -17.62 11.03 24.22
N SER A 51 -17.82 9.91 23.50
CA SER A 51 -18.80 8.89 23.88
C SER A 51 -18.29 7.90 24.92
N ILE A 52 -16.95 7.80 25.08
CA ILE A 52 -16.30 6.82 25.96
C ILE A 52 -15.85 7.47 27.27
N ILE A 53 -15.38 8.71 27.23
CA ILE A 53 -14.90 9.40 28.43
C ILE A 53 -16.07 9.75 29.33
N ASN A 54 -16.06 9.16 30.52
CA ASN A 54 -16.80 9.65 31.65
C ASN A 54 -15.95 10.69 32.39
N ILE A 55 -16.42 11.93 32.42
CA ILE A 55 -15.74 13.08 33.03
C ILE A 55 -15.49 12.95 34.54
N ASP A 56 -16.11 11.96 35.20
CA ASP A 56 -16.03 11.76 36.64
C ASP A 56 -14.92 10.77 37.08
N VAL A 57 -14.15 10.19 36.14
CA VAL A 57 -13.06 9.26 36.46
C VAL A 57 -11.70 9.90 36.14
N PRO A 58 -10.77 9.97 37.11
CA PRO A 58 -9.41 10.43 36.84
C PRO A 58 -8.73 9.56 35.78
N ILE A 59 -8.30 10.17 34.67
CA ILE A 59 -7.56 9.49 33.61
C ILE A 59 -6.06 9.59 33.91
N ASP A 60 -5.32 8.50 33.73
CA ASP A 60 -3.86 8.49 33.77
C ASP A 60 -3.30 9.54 32.78
N PRO A 61 -2.39 10.45 33.19
CA PRO A 61 -1.82 11.47 32.30
C PRO A 61 -1.24 10.95 30.98
N ALA A 62 -0.65 9.74 30.97
CA ALA A 62 -0.13 9.12 29.76
C ALA A 62 -1.25 8.67 28.81
N ILE A 63 -2.38 8.22 29.37
CA ILE A 63 -3.59 7.89 28.60
C ILE A 63 -4.22 9.18 28.06
N ASP A 64 -4.24 10.24 28.86
CA ASP A 64 -4.76 11.55 28.45
C ASP A 64 -3.99 12.12 27.26
N GLU A 65 -2.65 12.05 27.25
CA GLU A 65 -1.84 12.45 26.09
C GLU A 65 -2.20 11.67 24.82
N VAL A 66 -2.35 10.35 24.92
CA VAL A 66 -2.68 9.48 23.79
C VAL A 66 -4.08 9.79 23.26
N VAL A 67 -5.04 10.02 24.14
CA VAL A 67 -6.41 10.40 23.81
C VAL A 67 -6.43 11.77 23.11
N ASN A 68 -5.75 12.76 23.68
CA ASN A 68 -5.65 14.10 23.10
C ASN A 68 -5.04 14.03 21.70
N ARG A 69 -3.93 13.29 21.55
CA ARG A 69 -3.29 13.09 20.26
C ARG A 69 -4.22 12.39 19.27
N PHE A 70 -4.93 11.34 19.67
CA PHE A 70 -5.92 10.65 18.83
C PHE A 70 -7.06 11.58 18.38
N CYS A 71 -7.44 12.58 19.18
CA CYS A 71 -8.44 13.59 18.81
C CYS A 71 -7.90 14.68 17.87
N GLU A 72 -6.58 14.85 17.77
CA GLU A 72 -5.94 15.90 16.98
C GLU A 72 -5.41 15.43 15.63
N VAL A 73 -5.01 14.16 15.54
CA VAL A 73 -4.40 13.60 14.32
C VAL A 73 -5.19 12.41 13.77
N ALA A 74 -5.17 12.30 12.44
CA ALA A 74 -5.84 11.21 11.74
C ALA A 74 -5.13 9.88 12.01
N CYS A 75 -5.84 8.91 12.56
CA CYS A 75 -5.31 7.58 12.89
C CYS A 75 -6.10 6.45 12.20
N LEU A 76 -5.41 5.35 11.92
CA LEU A 76 -6.06 4.15 11.36
C LEU A 76 -6.93 3.43 12.39
N GLN A 77 -6.43 3.28 13.60
CA GLN A 77 -7.05 2.49 14.66
C GLN A 77 -7.28 3.36 15.91
N GLY A 78 -8.26 2.95 16.73
CA GLY A 78 -8.51 3.56 18.04
C GLY A 78 -7.33 3.36 19.01
N PRO A 79 -7.35 4.02 20.18
CA PRO A 79 -6.24 4.00 21.15
C PRO A 79 -6.04 2.66 21.89
N ALA A 80 -6.52 1.54 21.34
CA ALA A 80 -6.41 0.20 21.91
C ALA A 80 -4.99 -0.36 21.68
N GLY A 81 -3.99 0.19 22.38
CA GLY A 81 -2.59 -0.22 22.27
C GLY A 81 -1.71 0.90 21.75
N ILE A 82 -1.02 1.56 22.67
CA ILE A 82 0.07 2.49 22.35
C ILE A 82 1.17 1.68 21.64
N PRO A 83 1.71 2.13 20.49
CA PRO A 83 1.57 3.46 19.88
C PRO A 83 0.46 3.61 18.82
N LEU A 84 -0.09 4.84 18.70
CA LEU A 84 -1.07 5.19 17.67
C LEU A 84 -0.49 5.05 16.26
N THR A 85 -1.25 4.47 15.35
CA THR A 85 -0.92 4.42 13.92
C THR A 85 -1.42 5.68 13.21
N ILE A 86 -0.62 6.74 13.29
CA ILE A 86 -0.91 8.08 12.76
C ILE A 86 -0.63 8.12 11.26
N ILE A 87 -1.53 8.71 10.49
CA ILE A 87 -1.32 9.00 9.07
C ILE A 87 -0.39 10.21 8.95
N LEU A 88 0.74 10.03 8.27
CA LEU A 88 1.79 11.04 8.16
C LEU A 88 1.49 12.05 7.04
N ASN A 89 2.02 13.27 7.21
CA ASN A 89 1.91 14.33 6.22
C ASN A 89 3.01 14.27 5.15
N ASP A 90 3.25 13.08 4.60
CA ASP A 90 4.30 12.80 3.60
C ASP A 90 3.71 12.46 2.23
N SER A 91 4.55 12.43 1.19
CA SER A 91 4.13 12.02 -0.16
C SER A 91 3.58 10.59 -0.21
N LEU A 92 2.75 10.31 -1.22
CA LEU A 92 2.27 8.95 -1.49
C LEU A 92 3.41 7.95 -1.62
N MET A 93 3.19 6.78 -1.02
CA MET A 93 3.99 5.59 -1.22
C MET A 93 3.20 4.55 -2.01
N TYR A 94 3.92 3.61 -2.60
CA TYR A 94 3.38 2.67 -3.57
C TYR A 94 3.86 1.26 -3.27
N VAL A 95 2.94 0.31 -3.33
CA VAL A 95 3.28 -1.11 -3.51
C VAL A 95 2.95 -1.47 -4.95
N TYR A 96 3.87 -2.15 -5.62
CA TYR A 96 3.62 -2.69 -6.94
C TYR A 96 3.33 -4.18 -6.86
N CYS A 97 2.35 -4.63 -7.63
CA CYS A 97 1.86 -5.99 -7.59
C CYS A 97 1.20 -6.38 -8.93
N SER A 98 0.65 -7.60 -8.99
CA SER A 98 -0.18 -8.00 -10.11
C SER A 98 -1.57 -7.34 -10.06
N PHE A 99 -2.25 -7.22 -11.20
CA PHE A 99 -3.65 -6.77 -11.24
C PHE A 99 -4.58 -7.61 -10.36
N ARG A 100 -4.30 -8.91 -10.22
CA ARG A 100 -5.10 -9.83 -9.38
C ARG A 100 -4.99 -9.43 -7.92
N GLU A 101 -3.78 -9.20 -7.42
CA GLU A 101 -3.53 -8.79 -6.04
C GLU A 101 -4.05 -7.38 -5.77
N MET A 102 -3.80 -6.44 -6.71
CA MET A 102 -4.34 -5.08 -6.64
C MET A 102 -5.86 -5.11 -6.42
N ARG A 103 -6.59 -5.88 -7.24
CA ARG A 103 -8.04 -6.03 -7.11
C ARG A 103 -8.41 -6.66 -5.77
N ARG A 104 -7.71 -7.71 -5.31
CA ARG A 104 -7.98 -8.35 -4.01
C ARG A 104 -7.90 -7.33 -2.87
N TYR A 105 -6.85 -6.50 -2.85
CA TYR A 105 -6.65 -5.50 -1.79
C TYR A 105 -7.57 -4.29 -1.93
N ALA A 106 -7.92 -3.86 -3.14
CA ALA A 106 -8.87 -2.77 -3.36
C ALA A 106 -10.23 -3.04 -2.68
N HIS A 107 -10.69 -4.31 -2.66
CA HIS A 107 -11.91 -4.70 -1.96
C HIS A 107 -11.75 -4.68 -0.43
N LYS A 108 -10.56 -5.00 0.09
CA LYS A 108 -10.25 -4.96 1.52
C LYS A 108 -10.08 -3.54 2.06
N ARG A 109 -9.67 -2.59 1.20
CA ARG A 109 -9.38 -1.17 1.50
C ARG A 109 -8.19 -0.93 2.43
N LEU A 110 -7.77 -1.94 3.18
CA LEU A 110 -6.55 -1.96 3.95
C LEU A 110 -5.51 -2.83 3.24
N TYR A 111 -4.26 -2.40 3.36
CA TYR A 111 -3.10 -3.17 2.94
C TYR A 111 -2.25 -3.49 4.17
N ASP A 112 -2.13 -4.78 4.47
CA ASP A 112 -1.46 -5.33 5.65
C ASP A 112 -0.22 -6.18 5.31
N GLY A 113 0.02 -6.42 4.02
CA GLY A 113 1.16 -7.21 3.53
C GLY A 113 1.20 -8.68 3.93
N VAL A 114 0.15 -9.20 4.58
CA VAL A 114 0.14 -10.57 5.12
C VAL A 114 0.02 -11.62 4.01
N SER A 115 -0.52 -11.24 2.85
CA SER A 115 -1.11 -12.25 1.97
C SER A 115 -0.25 -12.86 0.86
N ASP A 116 0.97 -12.42 0.50
CA ASP A 116 1.73 -13.05 -0.61
C ASP A 116 3.27 -12.74 -0.65
N GLY A 117 4.00 -12.94 0.45
CA GLY A 117 5.47 -12.83 0.43
C GLY A 117 6.02 -11.49 0.93
N SER A 118 7.31 -11.21 0.70
CA SER A 118 7.92 -9.97 1.23
C SER A 118 7.40 -8.76 0.45
N VAL A 119 6.85 -7.79 1.16
CA VAL A 119 6.36 -6.55 0.57
C VAL A 119 7.51 -5.59 0.36
N VAL A 120 7.55 -4.95 -0.82
CA VAL A 120 8.41 -3.80 -1.06
C VAL A 120 7.55 -2.55 -1.31
N ILE A 121 7.66 -1.59 -0.40
CA ILE A 121 7.08 -0.25 -0.50
C ILE A 121 8.08 0.64 -1.22
N SER A 122 7.61 1.44 -2.16
CA SER A 122 8.43 2.33 -2.96
C SER A 122 7.88 3.75 -2.94
N THR A 123 8.79 4.71 -2.99
CA THR A 123 8.47 6.13 -3.22
C THR A 123 8.46 6.50 -4.71
N VAL A 124 8.83 5.57 -5.61
CA VAL A 124 8.79 5.79 -7.06
C VAL A 124 7.34 5.86 -7.52
N PRO A 125 6.88 6.98 -8.13
CA PRO A 125 5.52 7.06 -8.65
C PRO A 125 5.29 6.18 -9.90
N PRO A 126 4.05 5.70 -10.13
CA PRO A 126 3.72 4.76 -11.22
C PRO A 126 3.77 5.38 -12.61
N TYR A 127 3.88 6.71 -12.71
CA TYR A 127 3.98 7.47 -13.96
C TYR A 127 5.41 7.96 -14.25
N THR A 128 6.41 7.49 -13.51
CA THR A 128 7.79 7.96 -13.66
C THR A 128 8.37 7.60 -15.03
N GLU A 129 8.95 8.58 -15.71
CA GLU A 129 9.56 8.41 -17.03
C GLU A 129 10.96 7.78 -16.93
N GLY A 130 11.35 7.05 -17.98
CA GLY A 130 12.68 6.43 -18.08
C GLY A 130 12.89 5.21 -17.17
N ILE A 131 11.84 4.72 -16.50
CA ILE A 131 11.88 3.49 -15.71
C ILE A 131 11.20 2.37 -16.50
N ARG A 132 11.98 1.33 -16.79
CA ARG A 132 11.49 0.07 -17.35
C ARG A 132 10.98 -0.84 -16.25
N LYS A 133 10.01 -1.71 -16.58
CA LYS A 133 9.50 -2.72 -15.64
C LYS A 133 10.60 -3.61 -15.10
N GLU A 134 11.53 -4.06 -15.94
CA GLU A 134 12.66 -4.91 -15.49
C GLU A 134 13.56 -4.19 -14.49
N THR A 135 13.84 -2.91 -14.70
CA THR A 135 14.60 -2.09 -13.77
C THR A 135 13.89 -2.00 -12.42
N MET A 136 12.59 -1.73 -12.42
CA MET A 136 11.79 -1.67 -11.20
C MET A 136 11.76 -3.00 -10.45
N ARG A 137 11.61 -4.12 -11.17
CA ARG A 137 11.66 -5.46 -10.57
C ARG A 137 13.02 -5.75 -9.93
N SER A 138 14.11 -5.44 -10.63
CA SER A 138 15.46 -5.60 -10.09
C SER A 138 15.64 -4.80 -8.82
N TRP A 139 15.15 -3.56 -8.76
CA TRP A 139 15.23 -2.76 -7.54
C TRP A 139 14.41 -3.35 -6.40
N GLN A 140 13.22 -3.89 -6.65
CA GLN A 140 12.42 -4.56 -5.62
C GLN A 140 13.08 -5.83 -5.10
N ASN A 141 13.61 -6.66 -6.00
CA ASN A 141 14.32 -7.89 -5.65
C ASN A 141 15.56 -7.61 -4.78
N ASN A 142 16.28 -6.51 -5.04
CA ASN A 142 17.48 -6.17 -4.29
C ASN A 142 17.21 -5.73 -2.84
N VAL A 143 16.01 -5.24 -2.51
CA VAL A 143 15.64 -4.91 -1.12
C VAL A 143 15.16 -6.15 -0.38
N GLY A 144 14.44 -7.01 -1.08
CA GLY A 144 13.99 -8.29 -0.58
C GLY A 144 15.07 -9.35 -0.72
N GLU A 145 16.18 -9.28 0.03
CA GLU A 145 17.21 -10.34 0.05
C GLU A 145 16.65 -11.74 0.46
N ASN A 146 15.39 -11.80 0.93
CA ASN A 146 14.68 -13.02 1.35
C ASN A 146 13.46 -13.37 0.49
N THR A 147 13.26 -12.79 -0.70
CA THR A 147 12.19 -13.24 -1.60
C THR A 147 12.67 -14.37 -2.49
N SER A 148 11.95 -15.49 -2.40
CA SER A 148 11.93 -16.57 -3.39
C SER A 148 11.94 -16.03 -4.82
N ASP A 149 12.35 -16.87 -5.77
CA ASP A 149 12.41 -16.63 -7.24
C ASP A 149 11.10 -16.12 -7.91
N GLU A 150 10.11 -15.69 -7.13
CA GLU A 150 8.92 -14.98 -7.59
C GLU A 150 9.30 -13.60 -8.12
N ILE A 151 9.17 -13.48 -9.43
CA ILE A 151 9.28 -12.21 -10.16
C ILE A 151 8.22 -11.25 -9.61
N HIS A 152 8.64 -10.24 -8.82
CA HIS A 152 7.76 -9.17 -8.38
C HIS A 152 7.00 -8.60 -9.57
N ASN A 153 5.67 -8.62 -9.51
CA ASN A 153 4.87 -8.05 -10.57
C ASN A 153 4.78 -6.53 -10.36
N VAL A 154 5.09 -5.77 -11.42
CA VAL A 154 5.07 -4.30 -11.44
C VAL A 154 4.07 -3.75 -12.45
N ASP A 155 3.05 -4.54 -12.79
CA ASP A 155 2.01 -4.18 -13.75
C ASP A 155 0.95 -3.23 -13.15
N ALA A 156 0.73 -3.32 -11.84
CA ALA A 156 -0.24 -2.53 -11.10
C ALA A 156 0.38 -1.91 -9.85
N TYR A 157 -0.29 -0.91 -9.29
CA TYR A 157 0.11 -0.26 -8.04
C TYR A 157 -1.06 -0.13 -7.07
N ILE A 158 -0.69 -0.05 -5.79
CA ILE A 158 -1.54 0.33 -4.66
C ILE A 158 -0.88 1.56 -4.03
N ALA A 159 -1.61 2.66 -3.92
CA ALA A 159 -1.13 3.92 -3.36
C ALA A 159 -1.77 4.18 -1.98
N PHE A 160 -0.96 4.71 -1.07
CA PHE A 160 -1.36 5.06 0.29
C PHE A 160 -0.47 6.18 0.85
N LEU A 161 -0.94 6.81 1.93
CA LEU A 161 -0.10 7.69 2.75
C LEU A 161 0.63 6.85 3.81
N PRO A 162 1.91 7.13 4.08
CA PRO A 162 2.64 6.40 5.10
C PRO A 162 2.06 6.69 6.48
N THR A 163 2.27 5.73 7.38
CA THR A 163 1.85 5.82 8.78
C THR A 163 3.05 5.63 9.70
N THR A 164 2.89 5.97 10.99
CA THR A 164 3.91 5.72 12.01
C THR A 164 4.28 4.23 12.15
N SER A 165 3.44 3.29 11.70
CA SER A 165 3.80 1.87 11.67
C SER A 165 4.97 1.56 10.73
N LEU A 166 5.23 2.42 9.73
CA LEU A 166 6.38 2.30 8.82
C LEU A 166 7.66 2.94 9.38
N GLN A 167 7.59 3.62 10.52
CA GLN A 167 8.75 4.24 11.17
C GLN A 167 9.41 3.30 12.20
N ASN A 168 8.81 2.14 12.48
CA ASN A 168 9.36 1.13 13.39
C ASN A 168 10.55 0.36 12.76
N PRO A 169 11.50 -0.12 13.58
CA PRO A 169 12.88 -0.37 13.14
C PRO A 169 13.13 -1.64 12.32
N SER A 170 12.19 -2.58 12.20
CA SER A 170 12.42 -3.82 11.45
C SER A 170 12.10 -3.68 9.96
N VAL A 171 12.73 -2.71 9.29
CA VAL A 171 12.52 -2.42 7.88
C VAL A 171 13.87 -2.43 7.15
N SER A 172 14.03 -3.31 6.15
CA SER A 172 15.16 -3.19 5.24
C SER A 172 14.94 -1.96 4.35
N HIS A 173 15.94 -1.08 4.28
CA HIS A 173 15.85 0.17 3.53
C HIS A 173 16.95 0.25 2.48
N MET A 174 16.55 0.44 1.22
CA MET A 174 17.45 0.78 0.13
C MET A 174 17.08 2.15 -0.45
N LYS A 175 18.10 2.98 -0.70
CA LYS A 175 17.94 4.23 -1.46
C LYS A 175 18.59 4.09 -2.82
N ILE A 176 17.82 4.37 -3.87
CA ILE A 176 18.33 4.51 -5.24
C ILE A 176 18.05 5.94 -5.68
N ARG A 177 19.12 6.73 -5.81
CA ARG A 177 19.04 8.18 -6.07
C ARG A 177 18.16 8.84 -4.99
N CYS A 178 17.13 9.57 -5.40
CA CYS A 178 16.18 10.23 -4.49
C CYS A 178 15.04 9.30 -4.02
N ASN A 179 14.97 8.06 -4.52
CA ASN A 179 13.87 7.14 -4.21
C ASN A 179 14.26 6.16 -3.11
N SER A 180 13.37 6.00 -2.14
CA SER A 180 13.44 4.98 -1.10
C SER A 180 12.58 3.76 -1.45
N PHE A 181 13.11 2.60 -1.06
CA PHE A 181 12.46 1.30 -1.10
C PHE A 181 12.55 0.68 0.29
N LEU A 182 11.41 0.28 0.84
CA LEU A 182 11.28 -0.24 2.19
C LEU A 182 10.71 -1.66 2.12
N ALA A 183 11.32 -2.61 2.80
CA ALA A 183 10.77 -3.94 2.98
C ALA A 183 10.50 -4.18 4.47
N PRO A 184 9.24 -4.03 4.91
CA PRO A 184 8.86 -4.34 6.28
C PRO A 184 9.10 -5.80 6.63
N SER A 185 9.58 -6.06 7.84
CA SER A 185 9.74 -7.40 8.38
C SER A 185 8.38 -8.10 8.53
N ARG A 186 8.37 -9.43 8.41
CA ARG A 186 7.16 -10.24 8.60
C ARG A 186 6.68 -10.31 10.06
N VAL A 187 7.57 -10.03 11.01
CA VAL A 187 7.23 -10.09 12.44
C VAL A 187 6.62 -8.79 12.96
N ASP A 188 6.79 -7.69 12.22
CA ASP A 188 6.24 -6.38 12.58
C ASP A 188 5.06 -6.05 11.68
N PRO A 189 3.83 -6.05 12.22
CA PRO A 189 2.65 -5.77 11.43
C PRO A 189 2.66 -4.31 10.99
N PHE A 190 2.53 -4.10 9.68
CA PHE A 190 2.22 -2.79 9.11
C PHE A 190 0.81 -2.83 8.56
N CYS A 191 0.11 -1.70 8.63
CA CYS A 191 -1.22 -1.57 8.05
C CYS A 191 -1.41 -0.14 7.56
N VAL A 192 -1.93 -0.01 6.34
CA VAL A 192 -2.20 1.28 5.69
C VAL A 192 -3.55 1.26 5.00
N GLU A 193 -4.20 2.42 4.96
CA GLU A 193 -5.38 2.64 4.13
C GLU A 193 -4.99 2.86 2.68
N ILE A 194 -5.59 2.07 1.80
CA ILE A 194 -5.44 2.22 0.37
C ILE A 194 -6.29 3.41 -0.06
N ILE A 195 -5.69 4.34 -0.79
CA ILE A 195 -6.41 5.53 -1.28
C ILE A 195 -6.70 5.43 -2.78
N ALA A 196 -5.79 4.79 -3.52
CA ALA A 196 -5.93 4.58 -4.95
C ALA A 196 -5.25 3.30 -5.40
N VAL A 197 -5.74 2.75 -6.50
CA VAL A 197 -5.14 1.63 -7.21
C VAL A 197 -5.13 1.91 -8.70
N GLY A 198 -4.26 1.25 -9.46
CA GLY A 198 -4.28 1.39 -10.90
C GLY A 198 -3.16 0.66 -11.63
N LYS A 199 -3.10 0.88 -12.93
CA LYS A 199 -2.02 0.37 -13.79
C LYS A 199 -0.75 1.21 -13.63
N ALA A 200 0.39 0.54 -13.48
CA ALA A 200 1.69 1.21 -13.55
C ALA A 200 2.08 1.49 -15.01
N LEU A 201 2.60 2.69 -15.29
CA LEU A 201 2.96 3.17 -16.63
C LEU A 201 4.47 3.07 -16.92
N PHE A 202 5.14 2.14 -16.25
CA PHE A 202 6.53 1.78 -16.54
C PHE A 202 6.65 1.16 -17.93
N GLU A 203 7.79 1.40 -18.58
CA GLU A 203 8.04 0.93 -19.93
C GLU A 203 8.22 -0.59 -19.97
N ASP A 204 7.54 -1.25 -20.91
CA ASP A 204 7.84 -2.63 -21.25
C ASP A 204 9.10 -2.68 -22.11
N ASN A 205 9.90 -3.73 -21.95
CA ASN A 205 11.15 -3.90 -22.66
C ASN A 205 10.99 -4.27 -24.15
N GLY A 206 9.78 -4.17 -24.71
CA GLY A 206 9.45 -4.53 -26.09
C GLY A 206 9.53 -6.03 -26.42
N LEU A 207 10.03 -6.86 -25.49
CA LEU A 207 10.03 -8.31 -25.60
C LEU A 207 8.59 -8.82 -25.45
N LYS A 208 7.90 -8.98 -26.59
CA LYS A 208 6.66 -9.77 -26.65
C LYS A 208 6.93 -11.10 -25.93
N LYS A 209 6.18 -11.38 -24.86
CA LYS A 209 6.15 -12.74 -24.28
C LYS A 209 5.89 -13.68 -25.46
N LYS A 210 6.84 -14.57 -25.76
CA LYS A 210 6.58 -15.66 -26.73
C LYS A 210 5.27 -16.32 -26.27
N PRO A 211 4.27 -16.49 -27.14
CA PRO A 211 3.09 -17.25 -26.78
C PRO A 211 3.61 -18.59 -26.24
N LYS A 212 3.21 -18.95 -25.01
CA LYS A 212 3.53 -20.27 -24.46
C LYS A 212 2.93 -21.27 -25.43
N LEU A 213 3.78 -21.87 -26.25
CA LEU A 213 3.39 -22.92 -27.18
C LEU A 213 2.82 -24.04 -26.32
N TRP A 214 1.51 -24.22 -26.33
CA TRP A 214 0.81 -25.40 -25.82
C TRP A 214 1.14 -26.66 -26.67
N GLY A 215 2.39 -26.78 -27.14
CA GLY A 215 2.84 -27.82 -28.07
C GLY A 215 3.68 -28.93 -27.43
N GLU A 216 4.28 -28.71 -26.26
CA GLU A 216 5.22 -29.71 -25.69
C GLU A 216 4.58 -30.73 -24.74
N MET A 217 3.37 -30.48 -24.23
CA MET A 217 2.64 -31.47 -23.43
C MET A 217 1.86 -32.49 -24.29
N ALA A 218 1.60 -32.22 -25.56
CA ALA A 218 0.89 -33.16 -26.43
C ALA A 218 1.79 -34.29 -26.94
N LEU A 219 3.07 -34.02 -27.24
CA LEU A 219 3.98 -35.00 -27.84
C LEU A 219 4.50 -36.07 -26.86
N THR A 220 4.55 -35.77 -25.55
CA THR A 220 4.94 -36.77 -24.54
C THR A 220 3.81 -37.72 -24.16
N SER A 221 2.55 -37.36 -24.43
CA SER A 221 1.39 -38.23 -24.19
C SER A 221 1.12 -39.24 -25.31
N LEU A 222 1.56 -38.96 -26.54
CA LEU A 222 1.39 -39.84 -27.70
C LEU A 222 2.46 -40.96 -27.75
N TRP A 223 3.68 -40.71 -27.26
CA TRP A 223 4.73 -41.74 -27.22
C TRP A 223 4.54 -42.79 -26.12
N LYS A 224 3.75 -42.53 -25.08
CA LYS A 224 3.43 -43.52 -24.03
C LYS A 224 2.27 -44.47 -24.39
N ARG A 225 1.67 -44.34 -25.57
CA ARG A 225 0.61 -45.24 -26.06
C ARG A 225 1.05 -46.18 -27.19
N LEU A 226 2.33 -46.17 -27.55
CA LEU A 226 2.88 -46.95 -28.68
C LEU A 226 4.10 -47.82 -28.30
N VAL A 227 4.28 -48.12 -27.01
CA VAL A 227 5.21 -49.17 -26.52
C VAL A 227 4.46 -50.08 -25.56
#